data_AF-A0AAD7M625-F1
#
_entry.id   AF-A0AAD7M625-F1
#
_cell.length_a   1.000
_cell.length_b   1.000
_cell.length_c   1.000
_cell.angle_alpha   90.00
_cell.angle_beta   90.00
_cell.angle_gamma   90.00
#
_symmetry.space_group_name_H-M   'P 1'
#
loop_
_entity.id
_entity.type
_entity.pdbx_description
1 polymer ?
#
loop_
_entity_poly.entity_id
_entity_poly.type
_entity_poly.pdbx_seq_one_letter_code
_entity_poly.pdbx_strand_id
1 'polypeptide(L)'
;MWFCNRMIFLQILCCLLFDALCSQAFSHYSFVIINVMHSYMILLHLQVKEAPYTRLCSTKNILTVNGEFPGPTIRARKGDTIYVNVYNKGKYNISIHWHGVKQPRYPWSDGPSYITQCPIKPGGKFKQKLILSMELGTLWWHAHSDWSRATVHGAIIIYPKDGDTYPFHKPDVEVPIILGEWWKKDVMKVYNEFLKTGGTPKDSDAITINGQPGDLYPCSLSETLKLPVEQGKTYLLRFVNAAMNIILFFSIAKHDLTVLGMDGSYTKPLTRDYIAISPGQTMDCLLHTNQNPGHYYMAARAYSRAVNVSFDNTTRIDHPIHLHGYSFYAVGYGSGNFDIDKDPLKYNLFDPPMLNTVYVPIIGWATIRFRANNPGVWFLHCHLERHLSWGMETVFIVKNGKGPEAHMLPPPPDMPPC
;
A
#
# COMPACT_ATOMS: atom_id res chain seq x y z
N MET A 1 8.23 72.71 -14.55
CA MET A 1 9.32 71.94 -13.89
C MET A 1 9.02 70.48 -14.13
N TRP A 2 9.54 69.90 -15.22
CA TRP A 2 10.86 69.27 -15.33
C TRP A 2 10.93 67.93 -14.57
N PHE A 3 11.05 66.86 -15.37
CA PHE A 3 11.42 65.47 -15.03
C PHE A 3 10.42 64.73 -14.11
N CYS A 4 9.80 63.60 -14.47
CA CYS A 4 10.42 62.44 -15.09
C CYS A 4 9.39 61.67 -15.93
N ASN A 5 9.72 61.52 -17.21
CA ASN A 5 8.99 60.84 -18.25
C ASN A 5 9.90 59.67 -18.66
N ARG A 6 9.40 58.42 -18.66
CA ARG A 6 9.88 57.24 -19.44
C ARG A 6 9.55 55.93 -18.72
N MET A 7 8.46 55.28 -19.11
CA MET A 7 8.42 53.80 -19.26
C MET A 7 7.13 53.26 -19.90
N ILE A 8 6.41 54.03 -20.73
CA ILE A 8 5.19 53.55 -21.41
C ILE A 8 5.25 53.68 -22.95
N PHE A 9 6.40 54.04 -23.53
CA PHE A 9 6.52 54.25 -24.98
C PHE A 9 7.71 53.50 -25.61
N LEU A 10 7.86 52.20 -25.32
CA LEU A 10 8.83 51.35 -26.01
C LEU A 10 8.36 49.89 -26.17
N GLN A 11 7.16 49.69 -26.72
CA GLN A 11 6.72 48.34 -27.08
C GLN A 11 5.86 48.24 -28.35
N ILE A 12 5.71 49.33 -29.12
CA ILE A 12 4.90 49.35 -30.36
C ILE A 12 5.70 49.87 -31.58
N LEU A 13 7.01 50.10 -31.46
CA LEU A 13 7.86 50.56 -32.59
C LEU A 13 8.98 49.58 -32.98
N CYS A 14 8.75 48.28 -32.83
CA CYS A 14 9.67 47.24 -33.33
C CYS A 14 8.96 46.17 -34.18
N CYS A 15 7.72 46.43 -34.61
CA CYS A 15 6.92 45.50 -35.42
C CYS A 15 6.81 45.86 -36.91
N LEU A 16 7.51 46.87 -37.43
CA LEU A 16 7.29 47.32 -38.82
C LEU A 16 8.54 47.76 -39.61
N LEU A 17 9.76 47.38 -39.21
CA LEU A 17 10.98 47.80 -39.96
C LEU A 17 12.07 46.72 -40.12
N PHE A 18 11.71 45.44 -40.18
CA PHE A 18 12.64 44.40 -40.65
C PHE A 18 11.94 43.35 -41.55
N ASP A 19 10.91 43.77 -42.27
CA ASP A 19 10.51 43.11 -43.52
C ASP A 19 11.20 43.87 -44.67
N ALA A 20 11.83 43.12 -45.57
CA ALA A 20 12.64 43.58 -46.70
C ALA A 20 14.08 44.00 -46.37
N LEU A 21 14.97 43.01 -46.24
CA LEU A 21 16.26 42.91 -46.95
C LEU A 21 17.02 41.69 -46.41
N CYS A 22 16.76 40.52 -46.98
CA CYS A 22 17.78 39.53 -47.38
C CYS A 22 17.09 38.19 -47.71
N SER A 23 16.55 38.11 -48.93
CA SER A 23 16.45 36.82 -49.61
C SER A 23 17.85 36.45 -50.06
N GLN A 24 18.42 35.40 -49.47
CA GLN A 24 19.47 34.49 -49.99
C GLN A 24 20.37 33.99 -48.84
N ALA A 25 20.07 32.80 -48.31
CA ALA A 25 21.05 31.76 -47.94
C ALA A 25 20.33 30.59 -47.26
N PHE A 26 20.13 29.51 -48.01
CA PHE A 26 19.87 28.19 -47.44
C PHE A 26 21.11 27.71 -46.65
N SER A 27 20.95 27.29 -45.39
CA SER A 27 21.55 26.04 -44.91
C SER A 27 21.05 25.65 -43.52
N HIS A 28 20.74 24.36 -43.40
CA HIS A 28 20.41 23.53 -42.24
C HIS A 28 20.64 24.11 -40.83
N TYR A 29 19.56 24.47 -40.14
CA TYR A 29 19.49 24.34 -38.68
C TYR A 29 18.14 23.73 -38.30
N SER A 30 18.15 22.42 -38.02
CA SER A 30 17.03 21.73 -37.38
C SER A 30 16.88 22.29 -35.96
N PHE A 31 15.80 23.04 -35.71
CA PHE A 31 15.38 23.36 -34.35
C PHE A 31 14.96 22.07 -33.64
N VAL A 32 15.87 21.51 -32.83
CA VAL A 32 15.53 20.46 -31.87
C VAL A 32 14.79 21.13 -30.73
N ILE A 33 13.45 21.01 -30.71
CA ILE A 33 12.67 21.28 -29.51
C ILE A 33 13.00 20.17 -28.52
N ILE A 34 13.96 20.42 -27.64
CA ILE A 34 14.17 19.57 -26.47
C ILE A 34 13.00 19.90 -25.53
N ASN A 35 11.94 19.11 -25.61
CA ASN A 35 10.96 19.03 -24.53
C ASN A 35 11.70 18.44 -23.33
N VAL A 36 12.24 19.30 -22.47
CA VAL A 36 12.73 18.92 -21.15
C VAL A 36 11.49 18.58 -20.34
N MET A 37 11.06 17.32 -20.42
CA MET A 37 10.08 16.76 -19.49
C MET A 37 10.68 16.91 -18.09
N HIS A 38 10.20 17.91 -17.34
CA HIS A 38 10.51 18.02 -15.92
C HIS A 38 9.84 16.85 -15.21
N SER A 39 10.57 15.74 -15.07
CA SER A 39 10.24 14.70 -14.11
C SER A 39 10.41 15.30 -12.72
N TYR A 40 9.31 15.70 -12.09
CA TYR A 40 9.33 16.12 -10.69
C TYR A 40 9.84 14.96 -9.83
N MET A 41 11.05 15.12 -9.28
CA MET A 41 11.61 14.13 -8.36
C MET A 41 10.95 14.30 -6.99
N ILE A 42 10.17 13.31 -6.56
CA ILE A 42 9.57 13.28 -5.22
C ILE A 42 10.60 12.70 -4.25
N LEU A 43 11.03 13.47 -3.25
CA LEU A 43 11.94 13.03 -2.20
C LEU A 43 11.25 13.08 -0.83
N LEU A 44 11.21 11.95 -0.14
CA LEU A 44 10.64 11.82 1.20
C LEU A 44 11.71 11.42 2.21
N HIS A 45 11.49 11.78 3.48
CA HIS A 45 12.35 11.39 4.60
C HIS A 45 11.50 10.70 5.67
N LEU A 46 11.81 9.42 5.91
CA LEU A 46 11.15 8.61 6.93
C LEU A 46 12.14 8.32 8.05
N GLN A 47 11.87 8.85 9.24
CA GLN A 47 12.66 8.57 10.44
C GLN A 47 11.94 7.52 11.26
N VAL A 48 12.46 6.30 11.27
CA VAL A 48 11.97 5.23 12.16
C VAL A 48 12.51 5.54 13.55
N LYS A 49 11.64 5.86 14.51
CA LYS A 49 12.05 6.24 15.87
C LYS A 49 11.03 5.76 16.90
N GLU A 50 11.45 5.65 18.14
CA GLU A 50 10.54 5.36 19.25
C GLU A 50 9.72 6.60 19.62
N ALA A 51 8.42 6.40 19.90
CA ALA A 51 7.52 7.41 20.45
C ALA A 51 6.55 6.77 21.46
N PRO A 52 6.18 7.49 22.53
CA PRO A 52 5.22 6.99 23.50
C PRO A 52 3.79 7.06 22.95
N TYR A 53 3.07 5.95 23.02
CA TYR A 53 1.66 5.88 22.67
C TYR A 53 0.87 5.24 23.81
N THR A 54 -0.29 5.82 24.11
CA THR A 54 -1.21 5.33 25.14
C THR A 54 -2.44 4.73 24.50
N ARG A 55 -2.74 3.47 24.82
CA ARG A 55 -4.00 2.79 24.45
C ARG A 55 -4.38 1.85 25.57
N LEU A 56 -5.68 1.60 25.76
CA LEU A 56 -6.15 0.63 26.76
C LEU A 56 -5.58 0.87 28.16
N CYS A 57 -5.52 2.16 28.54
CA CYS A 57 -5.00 2.67 29.80
C CYS A 57 -3.50 2.37 30.04
N SER A 58 -2.73 2.10 29.00
CA SER A 58 -1.31 1.74 29.11
C SER A 58 -0.47 2.45 28.07
N THR A 59 0.60 3.06 28.54
CA THR A 59 1.60 3.74 27.70
C THR A 59 2.78 2.81 27.46
N LYS A 60 3.22 2.71 26.21
CA LYS A 60 4.49 2.08 25.84
C LYS A 60 5.16 2.86 24.71
N ASN A 61 6.48 2.74 24.63
CA ASN A 61 7.21 3.20 23.45
C ASN A 61 7.04 2.18 22.33
N ILE A 62 6.69 2.68 21.14
CA ILE A 62 6.57 1.89 19.91
C ILE A 62 7.48 2.47 18.84
N LEU A 63 7.91 1.65 17.89
CA LEU A 63 8.51 2.17 16.66
C LEU A 63 7.43 2.87 15.83
N THR A 64 7.74 4.07 15.38
CA THR A 64 6.89 4.92 14.55
C THR A 64 7.69 5.46 13.38
N VAL A 65 7.01 6.03 12.39
CA VAL A 65 7.66 6.81 11.35
C VAL A 65 7.36 8.28 11.59
N ASN A 66 8.40 9.09 11.72
CA ASN A 66 8.32 10.52 12.03
C ASN A 66 7.63 10.86 13.36
N GLY A 67 7.31 9.86 14.19
CA GLY A 67 6.57 10.03 15.45
C GLY A 67 5.08 9.76 15.31
N GLU A 68 4.63 9.32 14.13
CA GLU A 68 3.23 9.07 13.79
C GLU A 68 2.92 7.57 13.79
N PHE A 69 1.74 7.22 14.30
CA PHE A 69 1.13 5.89 14.24
C PHE A 69 -0.39 6.01 14.01
N PRO A 70 -0.94 5.49 12.90
CA PRO A 70 -0.20 4.99 11.73
C PRO A 70 0.73 6.06 11.14
N GLY A 71 1.73 5.64 10.37
CA GLY A 71 2.70 6.54 9.75
C GLY A 71 2.12 7.38 8.60
N PRO A 72 2.93 8.30 8.04
CA PRO A 72 2.47 9.25 7.05
C PRO A 72 1.95 8.58 5.78
N THR A 73 0.89 9.15 5.20
CA THR A 73 0.37 8.72 3.90
C THR A 73 1.24 9.28 2.76
N ILE A 74 1.75 8.39 1.92
CA ILE A 74 2.45 8.76 0.68
C ILE A 74 1.40 9.04 -0.39
N ARG A 75 1.50 10.20 -1.06
CA ARG A 75 0.63 10.58 -2.17
C ARG A 75 1.47 10.75 -3.42
N ALA A 76 1.07 10.09 -4.50
CA ALA A 76 1.75 10.13 -5.77
C ALA A 76 0.76 9.91 -6.92
N ARG A 77 1.21 10.09 -8.15
CA ARG A 77 0.45 9.76 -9.35
C ARG A 77 1.00 8.50 -10.01
N LYS A 78 0.15 7.87 -10.83
CA LYS A 78 0.52 6.70 -11.63
C LYS A 78 1.75 7.00 -12.47
N GLY A 79 2.78 6.17 -12.37
CA GLY A 79 4.04 6.33 -13.11
C GLY A 79 5.09 7.21 -12.44
N ASP A 80 4.81 7.80 -11.28
CA ASP A 80 5.81 8.57 -10.53
C ASP A 80 6.95 7.68 -10.03
N THR A 81 8.14 8.26 -9.91
CA THR A 81 9.25 7.68 -9.16
C THR A 81 9.49 8.48 -7.90
N ILE A 82 9.47 7.81 -6.75
CA ILE A 82 9.64 8.42 -5.43
C ILE A 82 10.95 7.91 -4.84
N TYR A 83 11.75 8.83 -4.31
CA TYR A 83 12.93 8.49 -3.52
C TYR A 83 12.61 8.67 -2.05
N VAL A 84 12.93 7.68 -1.23
CA VAL A 84 12.66 7.70 0.20
C VAL A 84 13.94 7.44 0.97
N ASN A 85 14.39 8.45 1.72
CA ASN A 85 15.48 8.29 2.67
C ASN A 85 14.92 7.71 3.98
N VAL A 86 15.21 6.44 4.24
CA VAL A 86 14.83 5.77 5.49
C VAL A 86 15.99 5.90 6.47
N TYR A 87 15.75 6.54 7.61
CA TYR A 87 16.73 6.65 8.71
C TYR A 87 16.26 5.78 9.87
N ASN A 88 17.06 4.80 10.25
CA ASN A 88 16.76 3.99 11.42
C ASN A 88 17.33 4.65 12.68
N LYS A 89 16.48 5.39 13.40
CA LYS A 89 16.77 5.94 14.74
C LYS A 89 16.11 5.10 15.84
N GLY A 90 15.62 3.91 15.53
CA GLY A 90 15.04 2.96 16.48
C GLY A 90 16.08 2.01 17.05
N LYS A 91 15.64 1.17 18.00
CA LYS A 91 16.47 0.16 18.66
C LYS A 91 16.64 -1.16 17.90
N TYR A 92 15.82 -1.43 16.88
CA TYR A 92 15.80 -2.70 16.14
C TYR A 92 16.28 -2.52 14.70
N ASN A 93 16.80 -3.59 14.13
CA ASN A 93 16.98 -3.69 12.68
C ASN A 93 15.65 -3.44 11.97
N ILE A 94 15.66 -2.69 10.87
CA ILE A 94 14.44 -2.36 10.14
C ILE A 94 14.65 -2.46 8.63
N SER A 95 13.62 -2.86 7.92
CA SER A 95 13.49 -2.63 6.47
C SER A 95 12.08 -2.15 6.17
N ILE A 96 11.89 -1.44 5.06
CA ILE A 96 10.57 -0.93 4.64
C ILE A 96 10.24 -1.52 3.27
N HIS A 97 9.01 -2.05 3.15
CA HIS A 97 8.43 -2.58 1.93
C HIS A 97 7.27 -1.69 1.44
N TRP A 98 7.16 -1.59 0.12
CA TRP A 98 6.15 -0.80 -0.59
C TRP A 98 5.09 -1.75 -1.15
N HIS A 99 4.21 -2.22 -0.27
CA HIS A 99 3.24 -3.27 -0.54
C HIS A 99 2.41 -3.01 -1.80
N GLY A 100 2.51 -3.94 -2.76
CA GLY A 100 1.80 -3.91 -4.04
C GLY A 100 2.46 -3.06 -5.14
N VAL A 101 3.56 -2.37 -4.87
CA VAL A 101 4.36 -1.70 -5.89
C VAL A 101 5.20 -2.74 -6.65
N LYS A 102 5.08 -2.79 -7.98
CA LYS A 102 5.76 -3.82 -8.79
C LYS A 102 7.28 -3.67 -8.86
N GLN A 103 7.84 -2.49 -8.62
CA GLN A 103 9.28 -2.25 -8.67
C GLN A 103 9.96 -2.82 -9.93
N PRO A 104 9.50 -2.45 -11.15
CA PRO A 104 9.97 -3.08 -12.38
C PRO A 104 11.50 -3.04 -12.51
N ARG A 105 12.11 -4.22 -12.57
CA ARG A 105 13.55 -4.49 -12.68
C ARG A 105 14.38 -4.06 -11.48
N TYR A 106 13.76 -3.66 -10.37
CA TYR A 106 14.44 -3.00 -9.25
C TYR A 106 14.09 -3.62 -7.88
N PRO A 107 14.42 -4.90 -7.64
CA PRO A 107 14.14 -5.56 -6.36
C PRO A 107 14.92 -4.95 -5.19
N TRP A 108 15.99 -4.20 -5.44
CA TRP A 108 16.87 -3.61 -4.41
C TRP A 108 16.19 -2.62 -3.46
N SER A 109 15.00 -2.15 -3.81
CA SER A 109 14.17 -1.31 -2.93
C SER A 109 12.82 -1.95 -2.63
N ASP A 110 12.71 -3.27 -2.79
CA ASP A 110 11.51 -4.02 -2.42
C ASP A 110 11.39 -4.16 -0.90
N GLY A 111 12.48 -4.42 -0.19
CA GLY A 111 12.50 -4.31 1.28
C GLY A 111 12.40 -5.58 2.15
N PRO A 112 11.91 -6.77 1.73
CA PRO A 112 11.87 -7.92 2.63
C PRO A 112 13.28 -8.30 3.13
N SER A 113 13.43 -8.27 4.46
CA SER A 113 14.73 -8.50 5.12
C SER A 113 15.28 -9.89 4.80
N TYR A 114 16.57 -9.94 4.49
CA TYR A 114 17.30 -11.15 4.07
C TYR A 114 16.84 -11.79 2.75
N ILE A 115 15.87 -11.19 2.05
CA ILE A 115 15.47 -11.59 0.69
C ILE A 115 16.07 -10.64 -0.34
N THR A 116 15.77 -9.34 -0.26
CA THR A 116 16.26 -8.34 -1.23
C THR A 116 17.28 -7.38 -0.66
N GLN A 117 17.36 -7.27 0.66
CA GLN A 117 18.35 -6.46 1.37
C GLN A 117 18.66 -7.03 2.75
N CYS A 118 19.86 -6.77 3.27
CA CYS A 118 20.08 -6.85 4.72
C CYS A 118 19.36 -5.69 5.44
N PRO A 119 19.00 -5.85 6.72
CA PRO A 119 18.28 -4.80 7.44
C PRO A 119 19.12 -3.54 7.62
N ILE A 120 18.44 -2.38 7.67
CA ILE A 120 19.04 -1.12 8.07
C ILE A 120 19.28 -1.21 9.58
N LYS A 121 20.54 -1.30 10.00
CA LYS A 121 20.93 -1.35 11.42
C LYS A 121 20.55 -0.06 12.16
N PRO A 122 20.34 -0.09 13.48
CA PRO A 122 20.20 1.13 14.29
C PRO A 122 21.30 2.17 14.01
N GLY A 123 20.92 3.43 13.83
CA GLY A 123 21.80 4.52 13.40
C GLY A 123 22.09 4.56 11.89
N GLY A 124 21.72 3.52 11.15
CA GLY A 124 21.89 3.42 9.70
C GLY A 124 20.85 4.19 8.90
N LYS A 125 21.09 4.27 7.59
CA LYS A 125 20.16 4.85 6.61
C LYS A 125 20.23 4.07 5.30
N PHE A 126 19.16 4.10 4.53
CA PHE A 126 19.12 3.56 3.18
C PHE A 126 18.19 4.39 2.30
N LYS A 127 18.64 4.73 1.09
CA LYS A 127 17.81 5.44 0.11
C LYS A 127 17.08 4.44 -0.78
N GLN A 128 15.80 4.24 -0.51
CA GLN A 128 14.94 3.39 -1.33
C GLN A 128 14.35 4.18 -2.51
N LYS A 129 14.15 3.51 -3.63
CA LYS A 129 13.49 4.04 -4.84
C LYS A 129 12.21 3.26 -5.06
N LEU A 130 11.06 3.93 -5.04
CA LEU A 130 9.76 3.37 -5.45
C LEU A 130 9.51 3.75 -6.89
N ILE A 131 9.24 2.76 -7.73
CA ILE A 131 8.94 2.95 -9.13
C ILE A 131 7.48 2.55 -9.35
N LEU A 132 6.58 3.54 -9.36
CA LEU A 132 5.18 3.30 -9.73
C LEU A 132 5.09 3.09 -11.24
N SER A 133 4.20 2.20 -11.64
CA SER A 133 4.05 1.76 -13.02
C SER A 133 2.58 1.85 -13.42
N MET A 134 1.84 0.76 -13.27
CA MET A 134 0.43 0.64 -13.61
C MET A 134 -0.50 0.75 -12.41
N GLU A 135 0.05 0.76 -11.19
CA GLU A 135 -0.71 0.90 -9.94
C GLU A 135 -1.57 2.19 -9.97
N LEU A 136 -2.81 2.09 -9.52
CA LEU A 136 -3.76 3.19 -9.45
C LEU A 136 -4.82 2.91 -8.38
N GLY A 137 -5.02 3.82 -7.43
CA GLY A 137 -5.86 3.61 -6.25
C GLY A 137 -5.06 3.53 -4.97
N THR A 138 -5.47 2.68 -4.04
CA THR A 138 -4.82 2.55 -2.72
C THR A 138 -3.86 1.38 -2.65
N LEU A 139 -2.66 1.63 -2.13
CA LEU A 139 -1.66 0.67 -1.67
C LEU A 139 -1.23 1.06 -0.25
N TRP A 140 -0.18 0.43 0.27
CA TRP A 140 0.36 0.77 1.59
C TRP A 140 1.84 0.44 1.69
N TRP A 141 2.49 0.94 2.72
CA TRP A 141 3.88 0.62 3.05
C TRP A 141 3.95 0.10 4.47
N HIS A 142 4.91 -0.76 4.75
CA HIS A 142 5.11 -1.30 6.08
C HIS A 142 6.54 -1.78 6.30
N ALA A 143 6.93 -1.93 7.56
CA ALA A 143 8.19 -2.61 7.87
C ALA A 143 8.14 -4.07 7.39
N HIS A 144 9.25 -4.60 6.89
CA HIS A 144 9.34 -6.01 6.43
C HIS A 144 10.51 -6.71 7.12
N SER A 145 10.51 -6.56 8.45
CA SER A 145 11.54 -7.01 9.39
C SER A 145 10.89 -7.35 10.72
N ASP A 146 10.84 -8.64 11.04
CA ASP A 146 10.12 -9.21 12.18
C ASP A 146 8.69 -8.65 12.27
N TRP A 147 8.17 -8.46 13.49
CA TRP A 147 6.82 -7.95 13.72
C TRP A 147 6.72 -6.42 13.81
N SER A 148 7.73 -5.71 13.30
CA SER A 148 7.81 -4.24 13.39
C SER A 148 6.65 -3.54 12.67
N ARG A 149 6.03 -4.18 11.66
CA ARG A 149 4.89 -3.60 10.96
C ARG A 149 3.63 -3.43 11.79
N ALA A 150 3.56 -4.01 12.99
CA ALA A 150 2.44 -3.76 13.89
C ALA A 150 2.25 -2.26 14.16
N THR A 151 3.33 -1.47 14.11
CA THR A 151 3.27 -0.02 14.31
C THR A 151 4.00 0.81 13.25
N VAL A 152 4.84 0.17 12.42
CA VAL A 152 5.55 0.83 11.31
C VAL A 152 4.84 0.50 10.00
N HIS A 153 3.78 1.24 9.69
CA HIS A 153 3.02 1.14 8.43
C HIS A 153 2.27 2.44 8.12
N GLY A 154 1.88 2.64 6.86
CA GLY A 154 1.06 3.77 6.43
C GLY A 154 0.51 3.57 5.01
N ALA A 155 -0.41 4.43 4.59
CA ALA A 155 -1.05 4.31 3.28
C ALA A 155 -0.19 4.86 2.14
N ILE A 156 -0.39 4.35 0.92
CA ILE A 156 0.07 4.93 -0.34
C ILE A 156 -1.17 5.19 -1.20
N ILE A 157 -1.39 6.43 -1.62
CA ILE A 157 -2.48 6.79 -2.53
C ILE A 157 -1.88 7.17 -3.88
N ILE A 158 -2.24 6.41 -4.90
CA ILE A 158 -1.82 6.63 -6.28
C ILE A 158 -2.99 7.20 -7.08
N TYR A 159 -2.90 8.48 -7.43
CA TYR A 159 -3.89 9.19 -8.24
C TYR A 159 -3.70 8.92 -9.74
N PRO A 160 -4.73 9.17 -10.57
CA PRO A 160 -4.56 9.25 -12.02
C PRO A 160 -3.46 10.24 -12.42
N LYS A 161 -2.85 10.04 -13.59
CA LYS A 161 -1.91 11.01 -14.15
C LYS A 161 -2.60 12.35 -14.39
N ASP A 162 -1.82 13.43 -14.51
CA ASP A 162 -2.39 14.71 -14.89
C ASP A 162 -3.06 14.60 -16.26
N GLY A 163 -4.30 15.06 -16.35
CA GLY A 163 -5.15 14.92 -17.54
C GLY A 163 -6.04 13.67 -17.55
N ASP A 164 -5.76 12.65 -16.73
CA ASP A 164 -6.62 11.48 -16.56
C ASP A 164 -7.69 11.74 -15.48
N THR A 165 -8.83 11.07 -15.60
CA THR A 165 -9.89 11.08 -14.58
C THR A 165 -10.08 9.71 -13.96
N TYR A 166 -10.73 9.67 -12.80
CA TYR A 166 -11.29 8.43 -12.29
C TYR A 166 -12.27 7.83 -13.32
N PRO A 167 -12.38 6.49 -13.42
CA PRO A 167 -13.40 5.84 -14.25
C PRO A 167 -14.80 5.89 -13.63
N PHE A 168 -14.97 6.63 -12.54
CA PHE A 168 -16.19 6.88 -11.80
C PHE A 168 -16.26 8.37 -11.43
N HIS A 169 -17.42 8.83 -10.97
CA HIS A 169 -17.58 10.22 -10.53
C HIS A 169 -16.54 10.53 -9.45
N LYS A 170 -15.76 11.61 -9.65
CA LYS A 170 -14.79 12.08 -8.67
C LYS A 170 -15.46 12.26 -7.30
N PRO A 171 -14.96 11.63 -6.23
CA PRO A 171 -15.50 11.79 -4.88
C PRO A 171 -15.28 13.22 -4.37
N ASP A 172 -16.15 13.67 -3.46
CA ASP A 172 -16.01 14.98 -2.81
C ASP A 172 -14.80 14.99 -1.86
N VAL A 173 -14.60 13.88 -1.13
CA VAL A 173 -13.56 13.73 -0.12
C VAL A 173 -12.97 12.31 -0.18
N GLU A 174 -11.68 12.17 0.12
CA GLU A 174 -10.99 10.88 0.19
C GLU A 174 -10.39 10.67 1.58
N VAL A 175 -10.60 9.50 2.18
CA VAL A 175 -10.24 9.23 3.58
C VAL A 175 -9.55 7.87 3.70
N PRO A 176 -8.27 7.81 4.13
CA PRO A 176 -7.62 6.55 4.50
C PRO A 176 -8.29 5.91 5.73
N ILE A 177 -8.58 4.62 5.63
CA ILE A 177 -9.08 3.79 6.72
C ILE A 177 -8.13 2.60 6.90
N ILE A 178 -7.21 2.71 7.85
CA ILE A 178 -6.20 1.70 8.16
C ILE A 178 -6.71 0.85 9.32
N LEU A 179 -7.01 -0.41 9.03
CA LEU A 179 -7.35 -1.39 10.05
C LEU A 179 -6.07 -2.02 10.59
N GLY A 180 -5.98 -2.19 11.91
CA GLY A 180 -4.78 -2.73 12.54
C GLY A 180 -5.06 -3.42 13.87
N GLU A 181 -3.99 -3.80 14.56
CA GLU A 181 -4.04 -4.48 15.86
C GLU A 181 -3.14 -3.78 16.88
N TRP A 182 -3.51 -3.86 18.16
CA TRP A 182 -2.75 -3.30 19.26
C TRP A 182 -2.52 -4.33 20.36
N TRP A 183 -1.28 -4.44 20.82
CA TRP A 183 -0.90 -5.16 22.04
C TRP A 183 -0.50 -4.16 23.13
N LYS A 184 -0.92 -4.36 24.38
CA LYS A 184 -0.36 -3.64 25.53
C LYS A 184 1.11 -4.02 25.77
N LYS A 185 1.47 -5.26 25.45
CA LYS A 185 2.86 -5.74 25.49
C LYS A 185 3.67 -5.18 24.32
N ASP A 186 4.98 -5.04 24.51
CA ASP A 186 5.91 -4.79 23.40
C ASP A 186 5.79 -5.92 22.37
N VAL A 187 5.50 -5.58 21.11
CA VAL A 187 5.24 -6.57 20.05
C VAL A 187 6.47 -7.44 19.78
N MET A 188 7.68 -6.90 19.93
CA MET A 188 8.90 -7.70 19.78
C MET A 188 9.09 -8.69 20.92
N LYS A 189 8.57 -8.39 22.12
CA LYS A 189 8.51 -9.39 23.20
C LYS A 189 7.48 -10.49 22.91
N VAL A 190 6.33 -10.14 22.33
CA VAL A 190 5.33 -11.12 21.89
C VAL A 190 5.93 -12.05 20.83
N TYR A 191 6.61 -11.49 19.84
CA TYR A 191 7.33 -12.22 18.79
C TYR A 191 8.42 -13.15 19.35
N ASN A 192 9.28 -12.64 20.24
CA ASN A 192 10.36 -13.44 20.81
C ASN A 192 9.84 -14.61 21.67
N GLU A 193 8.75 -14.40 22.43
CA GLU A 193 8.11 -15.48 23.20
C GLU A 193 7.45 -16.51 22.30
N PHE A 194 6.78 -16.05 21.25
CA PHE A 194 6.23 -16.90 20.20
C PHE A 194 7.31 -17.82 19.60
N LEU A 195 8.45 -17.27 19.17
CA LEU A 195 9.56 -18.06 18.64
C LEU A 195 10.15 -19.01 19.68
N LYS A 196 10.36 -18.53 20.91
CA LYS A 196 10.98 -19.31 21.98
C LYS A 196 10.13 -20.51 22.41
N THR A 197 8.80 -20.35 22.41
CA THR A 197 7.87 -21.39 22.85
C THR A 197 7.49 -22.35 21.73
N GLY A 198 7.56 -21.92 20.46
CA GLY A 198 7.07 -22.67 19.31
C GLY A 198 5.53 -22.80 19.26
N GLY A 199 4.81 -22.15 20.18
CA GLY A 199 3.35 -22.16 20.25
C GLY A 199 2.71 -21.01 19.47
N THR A 200 1.40 -20.85 19.61
CA THR A 200 0.65 -19.71 19.03
C THR A 200 1.03 -18.40 19.73
N PRO A 201 1.20 -17.28 19.00
CA PRO A 201 1.48 -15.99 19.63
C PRO A 201 0.28 -15.50 20.45
N LYS A 202 0.53 -14.62 21.42
CA LYS A 202 -0.55 -13.95 22.15
C LYS A 202 -1.38 -13.08 21.19
N ASP A 203 -2.70 -13.22 21.25
CA ASP A 203 -3.64 -12.36 20.52
C ASP A 203 -3.47 -10.88 20.90
N SER A 204 -3.89 -10.00 19.98
CA SER A 204 -3.93 -8.56 20.22
C SER A 204 -4.95 -8.21 21.30
N ASP A 205 -4.65 -7.15 22.05
CA ASP A 205 -5.54 -6.66 23.10
C ASP A 205 -6.66 -5.75 22.51
N ALA A 206 -6.49 -5.25 21.27
CA ALA A 206 -7.54 -4.56 20.51
C ALA A 206 -7.34 -4.60 18.99
N ILE A 207 -8.44 -4.57 18.24
CA ILE A 207 -8.47 -4.15 16.83
C ILE A 207 -8.57 -2.63 16.79
N THR A 208 -7.98 -2.00 15.78
CA THR A 208 -7.95 -0.53 15.65
C THR A 208 -8.39 -0.06 14.27
N ILE A 209 -8.99 1.13 14.21
CA ILE A 209 -9.25 1.90 12.99
C ILE A 209 -8.44 3.19 13.10
N ASN A 210 -7.53 3.43 12.14
CA ASN A 210 -6.55 4.51 12.16
C ASN A 210 -5.79 4.60 13.50
N GLY A 211 -5.40 3.44 14.04
CA GLY A 211 -4.66 3.33 15.30
C GLY A 211 -5.49 3.56 16.57
N GLN A 212 -6.81 3.71 16.48
CA GLN A 212 -7.72 3.90 17.61
C GLN A 212 -8.63 2.67 17.84
N PRO A 213 -8.72 2.13 19.07
CA PRO A 213 -9.54 0.94 19.36
C PRO A 213 -11.05 1.13 19.19
N GLY A 214 -11.56 2.31 19.54
CA GLY A 214 -12.99 2.64 19.49
C GLY A 214 -13.70 2.58 20.85
N ASP A 215 -14.99 2.93 20.83
CA ASP A 215 -15.80 3.26 22.02
C ASP A 215 -15.96 2.10 23.02
N LEU A 216 -15.87 0.85 22.56
CA LEU A 216 -16.11 -0.34 23.38
C LEU A 216 -14.88 -0.80 24.16
N TYR A 217 -13.72 -0.18 23.94
CA TYR A 217 -12.48 -0.52 24.64
C TYR A 217 -12.23 0.43 25.84
N PRO A 218 -11.63 -0.08 26.92
CA PRO A 218 -11.29 0.75 28.07
C PRO A 218 -10.35 1.89 27.67
N CYS A 219 -10.55 3.08 28.26
CA CYS A 219 -9.75 4.28 28.01
C CYS A 219 -9.60 4.66 26.51
N SER A 220 -10.62 4.43 25.68
CA SER A 220 -10.55 4.68 24.23
C SER A 220 -11.66 5.61 23.69
N LEU A 221 -12.78 5.76 24.41
CA LEU A 221 -13.97 6.56 24.00
C LEU A 221 -13.63 8.00 23.56
N SER A 222 -12.74 8.69 24.27
CA SER A 222 -12.38 10.08 23.96
C SER A 222 -11.49 10.22 22.71
N GLU A 223 -10.79 9.15 22.33
CA GLU A 223 -9.85 9.13 21.21
C GLU A 223 -10.38 8.40 19.98
N THR A 224 -11.60 7.83 20.05
CA THR A 224 -12.23 7.15 18.92
C THR A 224 -12.26 8.03 17.69
N LEU A 225 -11.87 7.45 16.56
CA LEU A 225 -11.93 8.11 15.25
C LEU A 225 -13.36 8.54 14.96
N LYS A 226 -13.55 9.85 14.74
CA LYS A 226 -14.79 10.44 14.24
C LYS A 226 -14.52 11.00 12.86
N LEU A 227 -15.27 10.52 11.86
CA LEU A 227 -15.22 11.06 10.51
C LEU A 227 -16.44 11.99 10.32
N PRO A 228 -16.26 13.32 10.41
CA PRO A 228 -17.34 14.24 10.10
C PRO A 228 -17.67 14.15 8.61
N VAL A 229 -18.96 14.08 8.29
CA VAL A 229 -19.45 14.02 6.91
C VAL A 229 -20.56 15.02 6.67
N GLU A 230 -20.63 15.53 5.45
CA GLU A 230 -21.74 16.35 4.96
C GLU A 230 -22.80 15.48 4.30
N GLN A 231 -24.08 15.74 4.56
CA GLN A 231 -25.19 14.97 3.96
C GLN A 231 -25.25 15.17 2.43
N GLY A 232 -25.51 14.08 1.69
CA GLY A 232 -25.63 14.10 0.23
C GLY A 232 -24.32 14.09 -0.54
N LYS A 233 -23.18 13.99 0.15
CA LYS A 233 -21.84 13.93 -0.42
C LYS A 233 -21.37 12.49 -0.62
N THR A 234 -20.35 12.33 -1.45
CA THR A 234 -19.72 11.03 -1.74
C THR A 234 -18.28 11.03 -1.25
N TYR A 235 -17.97 10.10 -0.36
CA TYR A 235 -16.65 9.90 0.23
C TYR A 235 -16.01 8.65 -0.36
N LEU A 236 -14.73 8.72 -0.74
CA LEU A 236 -13.93 7.56 -1.10
C LEU A 236 -13.12 7.11 0.12
N LEU A 237 -13.57 6.02 0.74
CA LEU A 237 -12.87 5.36 1.84
C LEU A 237 -11.80 4.43 1.27
N ARG A 238 -10.55 4.68 1.64
CA ARG A 238 -9.35 4.00 1.14
C ARG A 238 -8.85 3.02 2.19
N PHE A 239 -9.37 1.81 2.15
CA PHE A 239 -9.10 0.78 3.15
C PHE A 239 -7.73 0.15 2.96
N VAL A 240 -7.04 -0.07 4.08
CA VAL A 240 -5.84 -0.89 4.20
C VAL A 240 -6.06 -1.84 5.37
N ASN A 241 -5.92 -3.15 5.17
CA ASN A 241 -5.80 -4.05 6.31
C ASN A 241 -4.33 -4.28 6.66
N ALA A 242 -3.86 -3.50 7.62
CA ALA A 242 -2.52 -3.59 8.21
C ALA A 242 -2.49 -4.46 9.48
N ALA A 243 -3.56 -5.21 9.79
CA ALA A 243 -3.56 -6.19 10.87
C ALA A 243 -2.46 -7.24 10.65
N MET A 244 -1.95 -7.80 11.74
CA MET A 244 -0.85 -8.77 11.73
C MET A 244 -1.36 -10.16 11.41
N ASN A 245 -2.49 -10.56 12.00
CA ASN A 245 -2.93 -11.96 12.01
C ASN A 245 -4.44 -12.15 11.81
N ILE A 246 -5.18 -11.08 11.43
CA ILE A 246 -6.65 -11.08 11.44
C ILE A 246 -7.23 -10.55 10.12
N ILE A 247 -8.08 -11.37 9.49
CA ILE A 247 -9.00 -10.95 8.43
C ILE A 247 -10.18 -10.24 9.09
N LEU A 248 -10.60 -9.09 8.55
CA LEU A 248 -11.61 -8.24 9.18
C LEU A 248 -12.84 -8.11 8.29
N PHE A 249 -14.01 -8.27 8.90
CA PHE A 249 -15.23 -7.66 8.40
C PHE A 249 -15.26 -6.19 8.77
N PHE A 250 -15.78 -5.34 7.89
CA PHE A 250 -16.03 -3.93 8.17
C PHE A 250 -17.41 -3.52 7.63
N SER A 251 -18.14 -2.72 8.40
CA SER A 251 -19.40 -2.10 7.97
C SER A 251 -19.61 -0.73 8.59
N ILE A 252 -20.52 0.05 8.00
CA ILE A 252 -20.98 1.33 8.52
C ILE A 252 -22.48 1.23 8.77
N ALA A 253 -22.92 1.55 9.98
CA ALA A 253 -24.33 1.44 10.34
C ALA A 253 -25.22 2.22 9.34
N LYS A 254 -26.21 1.54 8.75
CA LYS A 254 -27.17 2.08 7.79
C LYS A 254 -26.58 2.66 6.50
N HIS A 255 -25.33 2.33 6.15
CA HIS A 255 -24.73 2.78 4.91
C HIS A 255 -24.14 1.59 4.16
N ASP A 256 -24.44 1.50 2.88
CA ASP A 256 -23.76 0.57 1.98
C ASP A 256 -22.42 1.15 1.52
N LEU A 257 -21.50 0.25 1.18
CA LEU A 257 -20.21 0.54 0.58
C LEU A 257 -20.19 0.02 -0.85
N THR A 258 -19.81 0.88 -1.80
CA THR A 258 -19.59 0.45 -3.19
C THR A 258 -18.10 0.29 -3.44
N VAL A 259 -17.63 -0.96 -3.48
CA VAL A 259 -16.22 -1.29 -3.80
C VAL A 259 -15.95 -0.97 -5.27
N LEU A 260 -14.92 -0.19 -5.55
CA LEU A 260 -14.52 0.25 -6.90
C LEU A 260 -13.14 -0.24 -7.31
N GLY A 261 -12.30 -0.62 -6.35
CA GLY A 261 -10.94 -1.04 -6.61
C GLY A 261 -10.37 -1.84 -5.46
N MET A 262 -9.36 -2.64 -5.77
CA MET A 262 -8.61 -3.46 -4.83
C MET A 262 -7.15 -3.47 -5.25
N ASP A 263 -6.24 -3.45 -4.29
CA ASP A 263 -4.80 -3.72 -4.52
C ASP A 263 -4.15 -2.85 -5.61
N GLY A 264 -4.58 -1.58 -5.72
CA GLY A 264 -4.07 -0.64 -6.73
C GLY A 264 -4.57 -0.93 -8.16
N SER A 265 -5.73 -1.57 -8.30
CA SER A 265 -6.44 -1.77 -9.57
C SER A 265 -7.94 -1.58 -9.40
N TYR A 266 -8.60 -0.99 -10.40
CA TYR A 266 -10.06 -0.92 -10.41
C TYR A 266 -10.70 -2.28 -10.67
N THR A 267 -11.89 -2.45 -10.12
CA THR A 267 -12.74 -3.65 -10.25
C THR A 267 -14.12 -3.24 -10.76
N LYS A 268 -14.96 -4.22 -11.10
CA LYS A 268 -16.37 -3.94 -11.33
C LYS A 268 -17.02 -3.46 -10.03
N PRO A 269 -17.80 -2.36 -10.05
CA PRO A 269 -18.45 -1.86 -8.84
C PRO A 269 -19.31 -2.92 -8.16
N LEU A 270 -19.17 -3.05 -6.85
CA LEU A 270 -19.96 -3.96 -6.04
C LEU A 270 -20.43 -3.27 -4.77
N THR A 271 -21.75 -3.08 -4.65
CA THR A 271 -22.38 -2.46 -3.47
C THR A 271 -22.80 -3.52 -2.47
N ARG A 272 -22.34 -3.40 -1.22
CA ARG A 272 -22.66 -4.29 -0.09
C ARG A 272 -22.73 -3.50 1.21
N ASP A 273 -23.45 -4.05 2.19
CA ASP A 273 -23.56 -3.52 3.55
C ASP A 273 -22.30 -3.77 4.40
N TYR A 274 -21.44 -4.72 3.98
CA TYR A 274 -20.15 -4.99 4.58
C TYR A 274 -19.09 -5.40 3.56
N ILE A 275 -17.81 -5.27 3.94
CA ILE A 275 -16.67 -5.84 3.23
C ILE A 275 -15.92 -6.84 4.12
N ALA A 276 -15.24 -7.80 3.51
CA ALA A 276 -14.26 -8.66 4.17
C ALA A 276 -12.89 -8.38 3.55
N ILE A 277 -11.91 -7.99 4.37
CA ILE A 277 -10.59 -7.57 3.91
C ILE A 277 -9.51 -8.33 4.66
N SER A 278 -8.58 -8.95 3.93
CA SER A 278 -7.48 -9.74 4.52
C SER A 278 -6.22 -8.90 4.72
N PRO A 279 -5.34 -9.24 5.69
CA PRO A 279 -4.03 -8.60 5.80
C PRO A 279 -3.31 -8.56 4.46
N GLY A 280 -2.74 -7.40 4.11
CA GLY A 280 -2.13 -7.17 2.79
C GLY A 280 -3.05 -6.48 1.79
N GLN A 281 -4.37 -6.73 1.86
CA GLN A 281 -5.30 -6.18 0.88
C GLN A 281 -5.61 -4.70 1.14
N THR A 282 -5.90 -4.00 0.05
CA THR A 282 -6.53 -2.67 0.07
C THR A 282 -7.85 -2.69 -0.68
N MET A 283 -8.78 -1.81 -0.29
CA MET A 283 -10.06 -1.64 -1.01
C MET A 283 -10.42 -0.16 -1.10
N ASP A 284 -10.83 0.28 -2.27
CA ASP A 284 -11.36 1.63 -2.52
C ASP A 284 -12.88 1.55 -2.57
N CYS A 285 -13.57 2.14 -1.58
CA CYS A 285 -15.02 2.04 -1.42
C CYS A 285 -15.69 3.41 -1.39
N LEU A 286 -16.75 3.62 -2.17
CA LEU A 286 -17.60 4.80 -2.03
C LEU A 286 -18.57 4.63 -0.87
N LEU A 287 -18.68 5.69 -0.08
CA LEU A 287 -19.72 5.93 0.90
C LEU A 287 -20.57 7.12 0.44
N HIS A 288 -21.86 6.90 0.25
CA HIS A 288 -22.82 7.97 0.00
C HIS A 288 -23.52 8.35 1.30
N THR A 289 -23.43 9.61 1.71
CA THR A 289 -23.97 10.09 3.00
C THR A 289 -25.45 10.45 2.88
N ASN A 290 -26.25 9.45 2.52
CA ASN A 290 -27.66 9.58 2.18
C ASN A 290 -28.63 9.36 3.36
N GLN A 291 -28.11 9.08 4.56
CA GLN A 291 -28.93 8.90 5.76
C GLN A 291 -29.28 10.24 6.43
N ASN A 292 -30.25 10.22 7.34
CA ASN A 292 -30.59 11.38 8.16
C ASN A 292 -29.35 11.83 8.98
N PRO A 293 -29.12 13.14 9.17
CA PRO A 293 -28.02 13.64 9.99
C PRO A 293 -28.02 12.98 11.38
N GLY A 294 -26.89 12.41 11.77
CA GLY A 294 -26.76 11.63 13.00
C GLY A 294 -25.39 10.96 13.10
N HIS A 295 -25.21 10.12 14.13
CA HIS A 295 -23.98 9.35 14.33
C HIS A 295 -24.20 7.89 13.94
N TYR A 296 -23.27 7.37 13.13
CA TYR A 296 -23.31 6.01 12.62
C TYR A 296 -21.95 5.35 12.89
N TYR A 297 -21.96 4.19 13.55
CA TYR A 297 -20.71 3.48 13.84
C TYR A 297 -20.10 2.92 12.56
N MET A 298 -18.81 3.19 12.39
CA MET A 298 -17.91 2.33 11.63
C MET A 298 -17.44 1.22 12.56
N ALA A 299 -17.56 -0.04 12.15
CA ALA A 299 -17.16 -1.17 12.98
C ALA A 299 -16.34 -2.17 12.17
N ALA A 300 -15.25 -2.65 12.77
CA ALA A 300 -14.47 -3.77 12.27
C ALA A 300 -14.54 -4.93 13.27
N ARG A 301 -14.65 -6.16 12.79
CA ARG A 301 -14.63 -7.38 13.62
C ARG A 301 -13.83 -8.47 12.93
N ALA A 302 -13.15 -9.30 13.72
CA ALA A 302 -12.50 -10.50 13.22
C ALA A 302 -13.49 -11.34 12.40
N TYR A 303 -13.06 -11.72 11.20
CA TYR A 303 -13.64 -12.79 10.43
C TYR A 303 -13.33 -14.10 11.17
N SER A 304 -14.36 -14.80 11.63
CA SER A 304 -14.23 -16.15 12.13
C SER A 304 -15.32 -17.00 11.52
N ARG A 305 -14.93 -18.09 10.86
CA ARG A 305 -15.84 -19.17 10.44
C ARG A 305 -16.05 -20.22 11.54
N ALA A 306 -15.26 -20.18 12.62
CA ALA A 306 -15.25 -21.22 13.64
C ALA A 306 -16.08 -20.82 14.86
N VAL A 307 -17.19 -21.52 15.08
CA VAL A 307 -17.85 -21.66 16.38
C VAL A 307 -17.41 -23.02 16.92
N ASN A 308 -16.70 -23.08 18.05
CA ASN A 308 -16.35 -24.32 18.78
C ASN A 308 -15.74 -25.46 17.92
N VAL A 309 -14.60 -25.25 17.26
CA VAL A 309 -13.88 -26.36 16.59
C VAL A 309 -12.54 -26.61 17.26
N SER A 310 -12.38 -27.83 17.79
CA SER A 310 -11.13 -28.43 18.25
C SER A 310 -10.11 -28.49 17.11
N PHE A 311 -8.85 -28.16 17.43
CA PHE A 311 -7.75 -28.20 16.45
C PHE A 311 -7.46 -29.64 16.01
N ASP A 312 -7.83 -29.96 14.77
CA ASP A 312 -7.36 -31.14 14.05
C ASP A 312 -6.01 -30.81 13.38
N ASN A 313 -5.16 -31.81 13.20
CA ASN A 313 -3.74 -31.74 12.84
C ASN A 313 -3.49 -31.37 11.35
N THR A 314 -4.35 -30.54 10.77
CA THR A 314 -4.23 -29.98 9.41
C THR A 314 -4.40 -28.46 9.49
N THR A 315 -3.62 -27.70 8.72
CA THR A 315 -3.60 -26.22 8.69
C THR A 315 -4.92 -25.64 8.15
N ARG A 316 -6.00 -25.72 8.94
CA ARG A 316 -7.36 -25.29 8.57
C ARG A 316 -7.62 -23.85 8.99
N ILE A 317 -6.99 -22.91 8.31
CA ILE A 317 -7.27 -21.48 8.44
C ILE A 317 -7.19 -20.83 7.07
N ASP A 318 -7.80 -19.66 6.95
CA ASP A 318 -7.69 -18.86 5.73
C ASP A 318 -6.30 -18.23 5.60
N HIS A 319 -5.76 -18.18 4.39
CA HIS A 319 -4.43 -17.67 4.12
C HIS A 319 -4.44 -16.55 3.07
N PRO A 320 -4.22 -15.28 3.44
CA PRO A 320 -3.87 -14.25 2.48
C PRO A 320 -2.47 -14.51 1.95
N ILE A 321 -2.33 -14.83 0.66
CA ILE A 321 -1.04 -15.05 0.01
C ILE A 321 -0.69 -13.81 -0.82
N HIS A 322 0.45 -13.20 -0.51
CA HIS A 322 0.96 -12.01 -1.15
C HIS A 322 2.16 -12.34 -2.04
N LEU A 323 2.21 -11.75 -3.24
CA LEU A 323 3.35 -11.83 -4.15
C LEU A 323 3.96 -10.44 -4.37
N HIS A 324 5.22 -10.29 -4.02
CA HIS A 324 6.00 -9.10 -4.30
C HIS A 324 6.29 -8.96 -5.81
N GLY A 325 6.54 -7.74 -6.27
CA GLY A 325 6.97 -7.46 -7.65
C GLY A 325 5.90 -7.64 -8.74
N TYR A 326 4.72 -8.14 -8.37
CA TYR A 326 3.64 -8.46 -9.31
C TYR A 326 2.27 -8.11 -8.74
N SER A 327 1.35 -7.88 -9.67
CA SER A 327 -0.06 -8.19 -9.45
C SER A 327 -0.40 -9.41 -10.31
N PHE A 328 -1.39 -10.18 -9.91
CA PHE A 328 -1.84 -11.40 -10.58
C PHE A 328 -3.37 -11.38 -10.74
N TYR A 329 -3.87 -12.12 -11.72
CA TYR A 329 -5.30 -12.33 -11.90
C TYR A 329 -5.75 -13.52 -11.06
N ALA A 330 -6.71 -13.33 -10.15
CA ALA A 330 -7.34 -14.43 -9.43
C ALA A 330 -8.47 -15.01 -10.28
N VAL A 331 -8.20 -16.13 -10.96
CA VAL A 331 -9.08 -16.70 -12.00
C VAL A 331 -10.09 -17.70 -11.46
N GLY A 332 -9.90 -18.21 -10.25
CA GLY A 332 -10.82 -19.20 -9.69
C GLY A 332 -10.64 -19.37 -8.19
N TYR A 333 -11.73 -19.77 -7.55
CA TYR A 333 -11.79 -20.17 -6.15
C TYR A 333 -12.68 -21.40 -6.03
N GLY A 334 -12.44 -22.20 -5.01
CA GLY A 334 -13.31 -23.32 -4.68
C GLY A 334 -13.10 -23.82 -3.27
N SER A 335 -13.99 -24.72 -2.87
CA SER A 335 -13.91 -25.46 -1.61
C SER A 335 -13.45 -26.89 -1.88
N GLY A 336 -12.90 -27.55 -0.87
CA GLY A 336 -12.32 -28.87 -0.98
C GLY A 336 -10.99 -28.87 -1.73
N ASN A 337 -10.61 -30.05 -2.22
CA ASN A 337 -9.39 -30.24 -2.99
C ASN A 337 -9.60 -29.78 -4.43
N PHE A 338 -8.62 -29.06 -4.96
CA PHE A 338 -8.60 -28.64 -6.37
C PHE A 338 -8.60 -29.85 -7.31
N ASP A 339 -9.51 -29.88 -8.28
CA ASP A 339 -9.61 -30.90 -9.33
C ASP A 339 -9.06 -30.32 -10.64
N ILE A 340 -7.89 -30.80 -11.07
CA ILE A 340 -7.18 -30.29 -12.25
C ILE A 340 -7.96 -30.47 -13.56
N ASP A 341 -8.88 -31.44 -13.63
CA ASP A 341 -9.64 -31.73 -14.84
C ASP A 341 -10.98 -30.97 -14.88
N LYS A 342 -11.50 -30.53 -13.72
CA LYS A 342 -12.81 -29.88 -13.62
C LYS A 342 -12.77 -28.41 -13.28
N ASP A 343 -11.93 -28.00 -12.34
CA ASP A 343 -11.96 -26.65 -11.81
C ASP A 343 -11.43 -25.59 -12.79
N PRO A 344 -10.41 -25.86 -13.63
CA PRO A 344 -10.00 -24.93 -14.69
C PRO A 344 -11.10 -24.58 -15.69
N LEU A 345 -12.10 -25.45 -15.88
CA LEU A 345 -13.24 -25.19 -16.77
C LEU A 345 -14.16 -24.09 -16.25
N LYS A 346 -14.08 -23.78 -14.94
CA LYS A 346 -14.88 -22.73 -14.28
C LYS A 346 -14.12 -21.42 -14.10
N TYR A 347 -12.89 -21.31 -14.60
CA TYR A 347 -12.10 -20.12 -14.42
C TYR A 347 -12.75 -18.90 -15.08
N ASN A 348 -12.77 -17.79 -14.35
CA ASN A 348 -13.02 -16.49 -14.93
C ASN A 348 -11.78 -16.06 -15.72
N LEU A 349 -11.85 -16.21 -17.05
CA LEU A 349 -10.80 -15.81 -17.98
C LEU A 349 -11.15 -14.51 -18.73
N PHE A 350 -12.27 -13.88 -18.41
CA PHE A 350 -12.74 -12.68 -19.09
C PHE A 350 -12.39 -11.41 -18.30
N ASP A 351 -12.74 -11.37 -17.01
CA ASP A 351 -12.52 -10.21 -16.14
C ASP A 351 -12.12 -10.58 -14.69
N PRO A 352 -11.18 -11.51 -14.48
CA PRO A 352 -10.72 -11.83 -13.13
C PRO A 352 -10.13 -10.59 -12.44
N PRO A 353 -10.35 -10.41 -11.12
CA PRO A 353 -9.76 -9.29 -10.40
C PRO A 353 -8.23 -9.40 -10.40
N MET A 354 -7.57 -8.27 -10.66
CA MET A 354 -6.12 -8.15 -10.56
C MET A 354 -5.75 -7.71 -9.14
N LEU A 355 -5.03 -8.56 -8.42
CA LEU A 355 -4.71 -8.41 -7.00
C LEU A 355 -3.21 -8.56 -6.78
N ASN A 356 -2.71 -8.14 -5.63
CA ASN A 356 -1.37 -8.49 -5.15
C ASN A 356 -1.45 -9.46 -3.95
N THR A 357 -2.60 -9.54 -3.28
CA THR A 357 -2.85 -10.45 -2.17
C THR A 357 -4.15 -11.23 -2.39
N VAL A 358 -4.05 -12.55 -2.48
CA VAL A 358 -5.19 -13.45 -2.69
C VAL A 358 -5.59 -14.14 -1.38
N TYR A 359 -6.86 -14.06 -1.03
CA TYR A 359 -7.42 -14.86 0.06
C TYR A 359 -7.59 -16.31 -0.39
N VAL A 360 -6.92 -17.26 0.26
CA VAL A 360 -7.14 -18.70 0.06
C VAL A 360 -8.11 -19.18 1.15
N PRO A 361 -9.30 -19.71 0.79
CA PRO A 361 -10.29 -20.14 1.77
C PRO A 361 -9.83 -21.35 2.59
N ILE A 362 -10.29 -21.43 3.84
CA ILE A 362 -10.23 -22.62 4.67
C ILE A 362 -10.85 -23.83 3.94
N ILE A 363 -10.10 -24.94 3.89
CA ILE A 363 -10.50 -26.16 3.16
C ILE A 363 -10.95 -25.78 1.74
N GLY A 364 -10.09 -25.06 1.02
CA GLY A 364 -10.38 -24.59 -0.32
C GLY A 364 -9.11 -24.26 -1.08
N TRP A 365 -9.31 -23.67 -2.25
CA TRP A 365 -8.23 -23.31 -3.17
C TRP A 365 -8.53 -21.98 -3.84
N ALA A 366 -7.45 -21.32 -4.28
CA ALA A 366 -7.51 -20.17 -5.17
C ALA A 366 -6.49 -20.40 -6.30
N THR A 367 -6.84 -20.05 -7.53
CA THR A 367 -5.93 -20.08 -8.67
C THR A 367 -5.61 -18.66 -9.13
N ILE A 368 -4.32 -18.35 -9.24
CA ILE A 368 -3.82 -17.09 -9.79
C ILE A 368 -3.07 -17.31 -11.10
N ARG A 369 -3.05 -16.29 -11.97
CA ARG A 369 -2.21 -16.25 -13.17
C ARG A 369 -1.48 -14.91 -13.25
N PHE A 370 -0.19 -14.96 -13.51
CA PHE A 370 0.63 -13.78 -13.81
C PHE A 370 1.69 -14.13 -14.84
N ARG A 371 2.26 -13.11 -15.46
CA ARG A 371 3.40 -13.26 -16.36
C ARG A 371 4.66 -12.89 -15.60
N ALA A 372 5.59 -13.82 -15.44
CA ALA A 372 6.89 -13.56 -14.81
C ALA A 372 7.82 -12.77 -15.75
N ASN A 373 7.54 -11.47 -15.93
CA ASN A 373 8.25 -10.55 -16.83
C ASN A 373 9.00 -9.43 -16.12
N ASN A 374 9.13 -9.49 -14.80
CA ASN A 374 9.85 -8.55 -13.97
C ASN A 374 11.12 -9.23 -13.42
N PRO A 375 12.30 -9.04 -14.05
CA PRO A 375 13.53 -9.69 -13.62
C PRO A 375 13.95 -9.20 -12.24
N GLY A 376 14.21 -10.13 -11.33
CA GLY A 376 14.48 -9.83 -9.93
C GLY A 376 14.24 -11.01 -8.99
N VAL A 377 14.29 -10.71 -7.70
CA VAL A 377 14.05 -11.66 -6.60
C VAL A 377 12.77 -11.21 -5.89
N TRP A 378 11.72 -12.02 -5.94
CA TRP A 378 10.39 -11.63 -5.51
C TRP A 378 9.83 -12.61 -4.48
N PHE A 379 9.46 -12.08 -3.33
CA PHE A 379 8.97 -12.84 -2.20
C PHE A 379 7.49 -13.23 -2.37
N LEU A 380 7.15 -14.48 -2.08
CA LEU A 380 5.78 -14.96 -1.99
C LEU A 380 5.56 -15.48 -0.58
N HIS A 381 4.58 -14.95 0.14
CA HIS A 381 4.36 -15.38 1.53
C HIS A 381 2.92 -15.21 1.99
N CYS A 382 2.57 -15.90 3.08
CA CYS A 382 1.34 -15.60 3.79
C CYS A 382 1.47 -14.24 4.52
N HIS A 383 0.44 -13.39 4.40
CA HIS A 383 0.41 -12.07 5.06
C HIS A 383 -0.11 -12.13 6.51
N LEU A 384 -0.19 -13.33 7.08
CA LEU A 384 -0.34 -13.52 8.53
C LEU A 384 1.06 -13.65 9.13
N GLU A 385 1.45 -12.69 9.96
CA GLU A 385 2.84 -12.56 10.43
C GLU A 385 3.35 -13.79 11.18
N ARG A 386 2.47 -14.47 11.93
CA ARG A 386 2.83 -15.73 12.57
C ARG A 386 3.18 -16.83 11.55
N HIS A 387 2.49 -16.90 10.41
CA HIS A 387 2.77 -17.91 9.39
C HIS A 387 4.01 -17.56 8.58
N LEU A 388 4.21 -16.27 8.27
CA LEU A 388 5.46 -15.80 7.69
C LEU A 388 6.64 -16.19 8.59
N SER A 389 6.53 -15.89 9.89
CA SER A 389 7.57 -16.23 10.87
C SER A 389 7.80 -17.74 11.05
N TRP A 390 6.81 -18.57 10.72
CA TRP A 390 6.93 -20.03 10.70
C TRP A 390 7.44 -20.60 9.35
N GLY A 391 7.67 -19.74 8.35
CA GLY A 391 8.22 -20.14 7.06
C GLY A 391 7.19 -20.47 5.99
N MET A 392 5.95 -19.97 6.10
CA MET A 392 4.97 -20.06 5.00
C MET A 392 5.29 -19.05 3.89
N GLU A 393 6.40 -19.28 3.22
CA GLU A 393 7.02 -18.38 2.27
C GLU A 393 7.84 -19.13 1.21
N THR A 394 8.12 -18.45 0.11
CA THR A 394 9.08 -18.88 -0.90
C THR A 394 9.52 -17.67 -1.73
N VAL A 395 10.43 -17.88 -2.69
CA VAL A 395 11.01 -16.82 -3.52
C VAL A 395 10.96 -17.22 -4.99
N PHE A 396 10.47 -16.31 -5.83
CA PHE A 396 10.63 -16.37 -7.27
C PHE A 396 11.89 -15.62 -7.70
N ILE A 397 12.83 -16.32 -8.33
CA ILE A 397 13.96 -15.71 -9.03
C ILE A 397 13.64 -15.65 -10.51
N VAL A 398 13.31 -14.46 -10.99
CA VAL A 398 13.01 -14.21 -12.40
C VAL A 398 14.28 -13.76 -13.10
N LYS A 399 14.83 -14.64 -13.95
CA LYS A 399 16.08 -14.40 -14.67
C LYS A 399 15.90 -13.29 -15.71
N ASN A 400 17.03 -12.69 -16.10
CA ASN A 400 17.06 -11.75 -17.21
C ASN A 400 16.55 -12.40 -18.50
N GLY A 401 15.74 -11.66 -19.24
CA GLY A 401 15.29 -12.02 -20.58
C GLY A 401 16.22 -11.50 -21.67
N LYS A 402 15.72 -11.44 -22.91
CA LYS A 402 16.44 -10.86 -24.05
C LYS A 402 16.22 -9.35 -24.11
N GLY A 403 17.31 -8.60 -24.21
CA GLY A 403 17.28 -7.14 -24.39
C GLY A 403 17.29 -6.35 -23.06
N PRO A 404 17.71 -5.07 -23.09
CA PRO A 404 17.96 -4.28 -21.88
C PRO A 404 16.72 -4.04 -21.01
N GLU A 405 15.53 -3.97 -21.62
CA GLU A 405 14.26 -3.83 -20.88
C GLU A 405 13.83 -5.08 -20.12
N ALA A 406 14.48 -6.23 -20.37
CA ALA A 406 14.25 -7.48 -19.65
C ALA A 406 15.42 -7.83 -18.70
N HIS A 407 16.30 -6.86 -18.40
CA HIS A 407 17.41 -7.04 -17.47
C HIS A 407 17.12 -6.37 -16.13
N MET A 408 17.42 -7.07 -15.03
CA MET A 408 17.44 -6.48 -13.69
C MET A 408 18.46 -5.34 -13.67
N LEU A 409 18.06 -4.20 -13.08
CA LEU A 409 18.93 -3.05 -12.91
C LEU A 409 20.01 -3.35 -11.85
N PRO A 410 21.18 -2.68 -11.89
CA PRO A 410 22.23 -2.90 -10.90
C PRO A 410 21.78 -2.45 -9.50
N PRO A 411 22.35 -3.03 -8.43
CA PRO A 411 22.09 -2.59 -7.06
C PRO A 411 22.59 -1.16 -6.84
N PRO A 412 21.94 -0.39 -5.95
CA PRO A 412 22.46 0.91 -5.54
C PRO A 412 23.76 0.73 -4.72
N PRO A 413 24.68 1.70 -4.75
CA PRO A 413 25.97 1.59 -4.06
C PRO A 413 25.86 1.64 -2.53
N ASP A 414 24.74 2.11 -2.00
CA ASP A 414 24.47 2.28 -0.57
C ASP A 414 23.58 1.17 0.03
N MET A 415 23.57 -0.03 -0.59
CA MET A 415 22.88 -1.19 -0.02
C MET A 415 23.34 -1.47 1.42
N PRO A 416 22.42 -1.77 2.36
CA PRO A 416 22.80 -2.12 3.73
C PRO A 416 23.69 -3.38 3.74
N PRO A 417 24.82 -3.35 4.46
CA PRO A 417 25.72 -4.51 4.51
C PRO A 417 25.12 -5.63 5.35
N CYS A 418 25.42 -6.86 4.91
CA CYS A 418 25.36 -8.06 5.72
C CYS A 418 26.73 -8.19 6.42
#